data_AF-A0A382ILG8-F1
#
_entry.id   AF-A0A382ILG8-F1
#
_cell.length_a   1.000
_cell.length_b   1.000
_cell.length_c   1.000
_cell.angle_alpha   90.00
_cell.angle_beta   90.00
_cell.angle_gamma   90.00
#
_symmetry.space_group_name_H-M   'P 1'
#
loop_
_entity.id
_entity.type
_entity.pdbx_description
1 polymer ?
#
loop_
_entity_poly.entity_id
_entity_poly.type
_entity_poly.pdbx_seq_one_letter_code
_entity_poly.pdbx_strand_id
1 'polypeptide(L)'
;QFRFIAEDITNLGDSGSGGSIIEAAIDDFTISIFETDPSFSGDLNGDGTLNVLDVIILVNIVLAGDCLEEADLNADTGCNVLDVVLLVNQILG
;
A
#
# COMPACT_ATOMS: atom_id res chain seq x y z
N GLN A 1 -32.18 4.81 33.32
CA GLN A 1 -31.50 5.72 32.38
C GLN A 1 -30.02 5.44 32.47
N PHE A 2 -29.37 5.08 31.37
CA PHE A 2 -27.91 4.89 31.34
C PHE A 2 -27.23 6.27 31.35
N ARG A 3 -26.23 6.43 32.21
CA ARG A 3 -25.47 7.67 32.40
C ARG A 3 -23.98 7.33 32.29
N PHE A 4 -23.31 7.90 31.30
CA PHE A 4 -21.86 7.89 31.20
C PHE A 4 -21.30 9.08 31.98
N ILE A 5 -20.21 8.85 32.70
CA ILE A 5 -19.41 9.88 33.38
C ILE A 5 -18.01 9.72 32.79
N ALA A 6 -17.54 10.73 32.06
CA ALA A 6 -16.17 10.81 31.56
C ALA A 6 -15.42 11.82 32.42
N GLU A 7 -14.30 11.39 33.00
CA GLU A 7 -13.43 12.18 33.86
C GLU A 7 -12.03 12.11 33.26
N ASP A 8 -11.44 13.28 33.01
CA ASP A 8 -10.12 13.43 32.40
C ASP A 8 -9.07 13.52 33.51
N ILE A 9 -8.28 12.46 33.67
CA ILE A 9 -7.21 12.38 34.68
C ILE A 9 -5.85 12.36 33.99
N THR A 10 -4.97 13.29 34.35
CA THR A 10 -3.62 13.33 33.80
C THR A 10 -2.85 12.05 34.14
N ASN A 11 -2.61 11.19 33.15
CA ASN A 11 -1.80 9.98 33.30
C ASN A 11 -0.43 10.16 32.65
N LEU A 12 0.58 9.45 33.16
CA LEU A 12 1.89 9.40 32.52
C LEU A 12 1.76 8.70 31.15
N GLY A 13 1.97 9.45 30.07
CA GLY A 13 1.84 8.98 28.69
C GLY A 13 0.62 9.50 27.94
N ASP A 14 -0.22 10.30 28.59
CA ASP A 14 -1.36 10.98 27.97
C ASP A 14 -0.89 12.17 27.08
N SER A 15 -1.52 12.31 25.92
CA SER A 15 -1.22 13.35 24.91
C SER A 15 -2.19 14.51 25.04
N GLY A 16 -2.24 15.11 26.23
CA GLY A 16 -3.22 16.14 26.56
C GLY A 16 -2.91 16.90 27.82
N SER A 17 -3.50 18.09 27.97
CA SER A 17 -3.36 18.93 29.18
C SER A 17 -4.48 18.70 30.20
N GLY A 18 -5.38 17.75 29.95
CA GLY A 18 -6.56 17.52 30.78
C GLY A 18 -7.62 18.63 30.62
N GLY A 19 -7.81 19.16 29.40
CA GLY A 19 -8.51 20.41 29.19
C GLY A 19 -9.99 20.28 28.80
N SER A 20 -10.43 19.13 28.28
CA SER A 20 -11.77 19.00 27.69
C SER A 20 -12.34 17.58 27.78
N ILE A 21 -13.64 17.44 28.05
CA ILE A 21 -14.35 16.15 27.98
C ILE A 21 -14.30 15.55 26.57
N ILE A 22 -14.09 16.38 25.53
CA ILE A 22 -13.89 15.92 24.15
C ILE A 22 -12.55 15.16 24.02
N GLU A 23 -11.51 15.59 24.74
CA GLU A 23 -10.19 14.95 24.81
C GLU A 23 -10.34 13.58 25.50
N ALA A 24 -11.01 13.54 26.66
CA ALA A 24 -11.31 12.28 27.37
C ALA A 24 -12.27 11.31 26.63
N ALA A 25 -13.03 11.78 25.63
CA ALA A 25 -13.96 10.94 24.86
C ALA A 25 -13.32 10.35 23.58
N ILE A 26 -12.30 11.01 23.02
CA ILE A 26 -11.52 10.54 21.88
C ILE A 26 -10.04 10.67 22.28
N ASP A 27 -9.65 9.80 23.22
CA ASP A 27 -8.27 9.59 23.65
C ASP A 27 -7.66 8.47 22.78
N ASP A 28 -6.47 8.75 22.22
CA ASP A 28 -5.66 7.89 21.35
C ASP A 28 -6.42 7.10 20.25
N PHE A 29 -6.87 7.80 19.20
CA PHE A 29 -7.41 7.15 18.00
C PHE A 29 -6.41 7.16 16.86
N THR A 30 -5.87 5.97 16.54
CA THR A 30 -5.03 5.75 15.37
C THR A 30 -5.86 5.20 14.21
N ILE A 31 -5.97 5.97 13.13
CA ILE A 31 -6.46 5.46 11.85
C ILE A 31 -5.25 4.90 11.10
N SER A 32 -5.05 3.58 11.18
CA SER A 32 -4.17 2.89 10.26
C SER A 32 -4.88 2.76 8.92
N ILE A 33 -4.59 3.65 7.99
CA ILE A 33 -4.78 3.37 6.58
C ILE A 33 -3.82 2.21 6.33
N PHE A 34 -4.34 1.01 6.10
CA PHE A 34 -3.51 -0.07 5.59
C PHE A 34 -2.91 0.48 4.32
N GLU A 35 -1.60 0.73 4.34
CA GLU A 35 -0.82 0.93 3.14
C GLU A 35 -1.17 -0.27 2.27
N THR A 36 -2.02 -0.05 1.27
CA THR A 36 -2.23 -1.03 0.21
C THR A 36 -0.83 -1.36 -0.25
N ASP A 37 -0.50 -2.66 -0.23
CA ASP A 37 0.83 -3.22 -0.45
C ASP A 37 1.74 -2.31 -1.28
N PRO A 38 3.01 -2.13 -0.90
CA PRO A 38 3.95 -1.37 -1.72
C PRO A 38 3.85 -1.96 -3.12
N SER A 39 3.31 -1.17 -4.07
CA SER A 39 3.10 -1.57 -5.46
C SER A 39 4.33 -2.33 -5.90
N PHE A 40 4.24 -3.66 -5.96
CA PHE A 40 5.40 -4.45 -6.32
C PHE A 40 5.69 -4.07 -7.77
N SER A 41 6.92 -3.67 -8.06
CA SER A 41 7.32 -3.46 -9.45
C SER A 41 7.04 -4.77 -10.19
N GLY A 42 6.16 -4.72 -11.20
CA GLY A 42 5.64 -5.89 -11.89
C GLY A 42 4.27 -6.43 -11.45
N ASP A 43 3.61 -5.87 -10.42
CA ASP A 43 2.19 -6.15 -10.11
C ASP A 43 1.32 -5.24 -10.99
N LEU A 44 0.92 -5.76 -12.15
CA LEU A 44 0.28 -4.98 -13.20
C LEU A 44 -1.25 -5.03 -13.15
N ASN A 45 -1.81 -5.91 -12.30
CA ASN A 45 -3.25 -5.96 -12.04
C ASN A 45 -3.65 -5.35 -10.68
N GLY A 46 -2.67 -5.02 -9.82
CA GLY A 46 -2.86 -4.39 -8.52
C GLY A 46 -3.48 -5.30 -7.47
N ASP A 47 -3.29 -6.62 -7.59
CA ASP A 47 -3.84 -7.61 -6.66
C ASP A 47 -2.90 -7.96 -5.49
N GLY A 48 -1.68 -7.41 -5.49
CA GLY A 48 -0.66 -7.61 -4.47
C GLY A 48 0.14 -8.90 -4.63
N THR A 49 -0.03 -9.65 -5.74
CA THR A 49 0.66 -10.92 -5.97
C THR A 49 1.33 -10.98 -7.34
N LEU A 50 2.65 -11.16 -7.37
CA LEU A 50 3.38 -11.41 -8.62
C LEU A 50 3.13 -12.83 -9.11
N ASN A 51 2.43 -12.98 -10.23
CA ASN A 51 2.14 -14.28 -10.83
C ASN A 51 2.03 -14.22 -12.37
N VAL A 52 1.56 -15.31 -12.99
CA VAL A 52 1.47 -15.43 -14.46
C VAL A 52 0.48 -14.44 -15.09
N LEU A 53 -0.47 -13.91 -14.33
CA LEU A 53 -1.40 -12.89 -14.81
C LEU A 53 -0.67 -11.58 -15.11
N ASP A 54 0.29 -11.17 -14.27
CA ASP A 54 1.11 -9.99 -14.52
C ASP A 54 1.96 -10.16 -15.78
N VAL A 55 2.52 -11.36 -16.00
CA VAL A 55 3.28 -11.68 -17.21
C VAL A 55 2.42 -11.50 -18.47
N ILE A 56 1.16 -11.93 -18.43
CA ILE A 56 0.24 -11.76 -19.56
C ILE A 56 -0.02 -10.28 -19.83
N ILE A 57 -0.21 -9.48 -18.76
CA ILE A 57 -0.43 -8.03 -18.89
C ILE A 57 0.82 -7.36 -19.47
N LEU A 58 2.02 -7.70 -18.97
CA LEU A 58 3.28 -7.17 -19.46
C LEU A 58 3.49 -7.49 -20.95
N VAL A 59 3.20 -8.72 -21.38
CA VAL A 59 3.28 -9.08 -22.81
C VAL A 59 2.30 -8.24 -23.65
N ASN A 60 1.09 -7.98 -23.15
CA ASN A 60 0.15 -7.11 -23.86
C ASN A 60 0.65 -5.66 -23.95
N ILE A 61 1.26 -5.13 -22.88
CA ILE A 61 1.90 -3.81 -22.85
C ILE A 61 3.02 -3.73 -23.91
N VAL A 62 3.90 -4.73 -23.95
CA VAL A 62 5.00 -4.82 -24.93
C VAL A 62 4.46 -4.86 -26.36
N LEU A 63 3.38 -5.61 -26.63
CA LEU A 63 2.76 -5.70 -27.95
C LEU A 63 2.01 -4.43 -28.36
N ALA A 64 1.45 -3.70 -27.40
CA ALA A 64 0.79 -2.42 -27.63
C ALA A 64 1.79 -1.27 -27.85
N GLY A 65 3.01 -1.40 -27.33
CA GLY A 65 4.03 -0.36 -27.36
C GLY A 65 3.76 0.80 -26.38
N ASP A 66 2.94 0.57 -25.36
CA ASP A 66 2.52 1.56 -24.37
C ASP A 66 3.19 1.28 -23.02
N CYS A 67 4.50 1.52 -22.94
CA CYS A 67 5.28 1.18 -21.75
C CYS A 67 4.89 2.07 -20.56
N LEU A 68 4.47 1.42 -19.49
CA LEU A 68 4.18 2.05 -18.20
C LEU A 68 5.41 1.97 -17.29
N GLU A 69 5.54 2.91 -16.37
CA GLU A 69 6.66 2.95 -15.41
C GLU A 69 6.66 1.70 -14.52
N GLU A 70 5.48 1.14 -14.18
CA GLU A 70 5.40 -0.09 -13.38
C GLU A 70 5.82 -1.35 -14.15
N ALA A 71 5.84 -1.27 -15.49
CA ALA A 71 6.17 -2.36 -16.41
C ALA A 71 7.64 -2.35 -16.87
N ASP A 72 8.36 -1.24 -16.66
CA ASP A 72 9.80 -1.08 -16.93
C ASP A 72 10.61 -1.56 -15.70
N LEU A 73 10.90 -2.87 -15.67
CA LEU A 73 11.49 -3.51 -14.50
C LEU A 73 13.01 -3.31 -14.41
N ASN A 74 13.65 -2.89 -15.49
CA ASN A 74 15.08 -2.58 -15.51
C ASN A 74 15.37 -1.07 -15.53
N ALA A 75 14.34 -0.22 -15.55
CA ALA A 75 14.40 1.24 -15.61
C ALA A 75 15.21 1.77 -16.81
N ASP A 76 15.13 1.08 -17.96
CA ASP A 76 15.82 1.48 -19.19
C ASP A 76 14.97 2.34 -20.13
N THR A 77 13.77 2.73 -19.67
CA THR A 77 12.75 3.51 -20.38
C THR A 77 12.03 2.77 -21.51
N GLY A 78 12.16 1.44 -21.60
CA GLY A 78 11.54 0.66 -22.66
C GLY A 78 11.09 -0.76 -22.26
N CYS A 79 9.78 -0.96 -22.20
CA CYS A 79 9.19 -2.27 -21.94
C CYS A 79 9.42 -3.23 -23.12
N ASN A 80 10.15 -4.31 -22.87
CA ASN A 80 10.45 -5.32 -23.87
C ASN A 80 10.55 -6.73 -23.26
N VAL A 81 11.07 -7.68 -24.04
CA VAL A 81 11.19 -9.08 -23.59
C VAL A 81 12.10 -9.23 -22.36
N LEU A 82 13.01 -8.29 -22.13
CA LEU A 82 13.88 -8.28 -20.95
C LEU A 82 13.05 -8.10 -19.66
N ASP A 83 12.09 -7.19 -19.63
CA ASP A 83 11.19 -6.99 -18.49
C ASP A 83 10.36 -8.25 -18.21
N VAL A 84 9.87 -8.91 -19.27
CA VAL A 84 9.15 -10.18 -19.13
C VAL A 84 10.02 -11.24 -18.45
N VAL A 85 11.29 -11.35 -18.85
CA VAL A 85 12.23 -12.29 -18.22
C VAL A 85 12.50 -11.92 -16.76
N LEU A 86 12.64 -10.63 -16.45
CA LEU A 86 12.83 -10.16 -15.08
C LEU A 86 11.63 -10.49 -14.19
N LEU A 87 10.41 -10.26 -14.67
CA LEU A 87 9.19 -10.60 -13.95
C LEU A 87 9.08 -12.10 -13.69
N VAL A 88 9.36 -12.93 -14.70
CA VAL A 88 9.35 -14.40 -14.54
C VAL A 88 10.40 -14.85 -13.53
N ASN A 89 11.59 -14.23 -13.51
CA ASN A 89 12.60 -14.55 -12.50
C ASN A 89 12.13 -14.18 -11.09
N GLN A 90 11.50 -13.02 -10.91
CA GLN A 90 10.94 -12.62 -9.61
C GLN A 90 9.85 -13.58 -9.12
N ILE A 91 9.02 -14.11 -10.04
CA ILE A 91 7.98 -15.10 -9.72
C ILE A 91 8.59 -16.46 -9.31
N LEU A 92 9.70 -16.86 -9.93
CA LEU A 92 10.30 -18.18 -9.72
C LEU A 92 11.34 -18.24 -8.59
N GLY A 93 11.96 -17.11 -8.22
CA GLY A 93 13.00 -17.02 -7.19
C GLY A 93 14.41 -17.24 -7.70
#